data_AF-A0A453SN27-F1
#
_entry.id   AF-A0A453SN27-F1
#
_cell.length_a   1.000
_cell.length_b   1.000
_cell.length_c   1.000
_cell.angle_alpha   90.00
_cell.angle_beta   90.00
_cell.angle_gamma   90.00
#
_symmetry.space_group_name_H-M   'P 1'
#
loop_
_entity.id
_entity.type
_entity.pdbx_description
1 polymer ?
#
loop_
_entity_poly.entity_id
_entity_poly.type
_entity_poly.pdbx_seq_one_letter_code
_entity_poly.pdbx_strand_id
1 'polypeptide(L)'
;MKVPLPVRSKSFKKSRGASCSLPLLLLIGAVQFLVIGKPFPSLLMDSSRRRAFFNLAEEEFIPEPQVSCDFNDTRSDYCEMAGAIRIRGSTSEVFVMTPRRGTTAGDVVGANATWIAANATSWKMQPYTRKGEARIMNGITAVTVRLADADEAPACEVMHDVPAVVYSNGGYCGNYYHDFNDNIIPLFITTRHLGGEVQLLVKQKQAWWFGKYGEIVGGLTRHEALDLDGDARVHCYRRAFVGLRSHKDLSIDPRRAPNNVSMVDFKRFLMWRYALPREHAIRTDDEVVGGRRPRLLIITRRSRRRFMNLEDIVAAAEELGFEVTASDLMSPPKK
;
A
#
# COMPACT_ATOMS: atom_id res chain seq x y z
N MET A 1 10.26 -33.13 -57.79
CA MET A 1 10.08 -31.70 -58.17
C MET A 1 10.22 -30.89 -56.87
N LYS A 2 11.37 -30.26 -56.55
CA LYS A 2 11.74 -28.87 -56.94
C LYS A 2 10.53 -27.93 -56.71
N VAL A 3 10.49 -26.95 -55.79
CA VAL A 3 11.50 -25.97 -55.30
C VAL A 3 11.03 -25.40 -53.93
N PRO A 4 11.93 -25.04 -52.99
CA PRO A 4 11.60 -24.37 -51.73
C PRO A 4 11.59 -22.83 -51.84
N LEU A 5 10.72 -22.16 -51.05
CA LEU A 5 10.69 -20.69 -50.90
C LEU A 5 11.70 -20.21 -49.85
N PRO A 6 12.26 -18.99 -49.98
CA PRO A 6 13.60 -18.68 -49.51
C PRO A 6 13.68 -18.05 -48.12
N VAL A 7 14.70 -18.47 -47.38
CA VAL A 7 15.32 -17.76 -46.26
C VAL A 7 15.90 -16.44 -46.79
N ARG A 8 15.46 -15.31 -46.24
CA ARG A 8 16.05 -13.99 -46.54
C ARG A 8 16.90 -13.54 -45.36
N SER A 9 18.20 -13.77 -45.48
CA SER A 9 19.25 -13.16 -44.66
C SER A 9 19.25 -11.65 -44.86
N LYS A 10 19.23 -10.88 -43.76
CA LYS A 10 19.51 -9.44 -43.81
C LYS A 10 21.01 -9.25 -43.70
N SER A 11 21.61 -8.90 -44.83
CA SER A 11 22.98 -8.40 -44.95
C SER A 11 23.18 -7.16 -44.08
N PHE A 12 24.19 -7.19 -43.22
CA PHE A 12 24.80 -6.01 -42.63
C PHE A 12 25.31 -5.09 -43.77
N LYS A 13 24.83 -3.85 -43.82
CA LYS A 13 25.48 -2.76 -44.57
C LYS A 13 26.19 -1.86 -43.57
N LYS A 14 27.52 -1.84 -43.72
CA LYS A 14 28.51 -1.02 -43.04
C LYS A 14 28.29 0.44 -43.47
N SER A 15 27.79 1.32 -42.60
CA SER A 15 27.87 2.77 -42.83
C SER A 15 29.20 3.29 -42.26
N ARG A 16 29.91 4.05 -43.09
CA ARG A 16 31.16 4.72 -42.74
C ARG A 16 30.87 5.92 -41.85
N GLY A 17 31.75 6.15 -40.88
CA GLY A 17 31.58 7.09 -39.80
C GLY A 17 31.65 8.56 -40.18
N ALA A 18 31.06 9.38 -39.31
CA ALA A 18 31.38 10.78 -39.13
C ALA A 18 31.96 10.93 -37.72
N SER A 19 33.27 11.17 -37.67
CA SER A 19 34.00 11.53 -36.46
C SER A 19 33.51 12.91 -36.00
N CYS A 20 32.84 12.96 -34.84
CA CYS A 20 32.50 14.22 -34.20
C CYS A 20 33.68 14.61 -33.32
N SER A 21 34.53 15.49 -33.83
CA SER A 21 35.74 15.94 -33.15
C SER A 21 35.37 16.83 -31.95
N LEU A 22 35.79 16.40 -30.74
CA LEU A 22 35.66 17.13 -29.47
C LEU A 22 36.16 18.61 -29.44
N PRO A 23 37.01 19.14 -30.34
CA PRO A 23 37.43 20.55 -30.27
C PRO A 23 36.34 21.57 -30.61
N LEU A 24 35.27 21.18 -31.32
CA LEU A 24 34.24 22.12 -31.79
C LEU A 24 33.17 22.45 -30.72
N LEU A 25 32.97 21.57 -29.74
CA LEU A 25 32.04 21.79 -28.62
C LEU A 25 32.63 22.70 -27.53
N LEU A 26 33.96 22.74 -27.39
CA LEU A 26 34.65 23.64 -26.45
C LEU A 26 34.67 25.11 -26.93
N LEU A 27 34.59 25.36 -28.24
CA LEU A 27 34.49 26.71 -28.80
C LEU A 27 33.10 27.34 -28.61
N ILE A 28 32.03 26.55 -28.58
CA ILE A 28 30.67 27.07 -28.35
C ILE A 28 30.47 27.45 -26.87
N GLY A 29 31.09 26.71 -25.93
CA GLY A 29 31.07 27.06 -24.50
C GLY A 29 31.90 28.31 -24.14
N ALA A 30 33.01 28.56 -24.83
CA ALA A 30 33.85 29.73 -24.57
C ALA A 30 33.24 31.05 -25.09
N VAL A 31 32.42 31.00 -26.15
CA VAL A 31 31.82 32.21 -26.75
C VAL A 31 30.60 32.70 -25.95
N GLN A 32 29.90 31.84 -25.19
CA GLN A 32 28.86 32.29 -24.26
C GLN A 32 29.41 32.92 -22.96
N PHE A 33 30.66 32.61 -22.57
CA PHE A 33 31.31 33.19 -21.39
C PHE A 33 32.02 34.52 -21.65
N LEU A 34 32.23 34.92 -22.91
CA LEU A 34 32.96 36.14 -23.28
C LEU A 34 32.07 37.33 -23.73
N VAL A 35 30.74 37.17 -23.76
CA VAL A 35 29.81 38.23 -24.20
C VAL A 35 29.08 38.96 -23.05
N ILE A 36 29.28 38.56 -21.79
CA ILE A 36 28.75 39.29 -20.60
C ILE A 36 29.89 39.88 -19.76
N GLY A 37 30.88 40.46 -20.43
CA GLY A 37 32.05 41.07 -19.81
C GLY A 37 32.24 42.54 -20.20
N LYS A 38 31.33 43.43 -19.78
CA LYS A 38 31.64 44.86 -19.63
C LYS A 38 30.99 45.42 -18.36
N PRO A 39 31.72 46.24 -17.57
CA PRO A 39 31.29 46.69 -16.26
C PRO A 39 30.29 47.84 -16.40
N PHE A 40 29.10 47.69 -15.81
CA PHE A 40 28.23 48.81 -15.51
C PHE A 40 28.61 49.43 -14.16
N PRO A 41 28.46 50.75 -13.99
CA PRO A 41 29.12 51.51 -12.95
C PRO A 41 28.57 51.14 -11.57
N SER A 42 29.49 51.17 -10.60
CA SER A 42 29.27 50.99 -9.17
C SER A 42 28.20 51.95 -8.64
N LEU A 43 26.95 51.49 -8.64
CA LEU A 43 25.95 51.93 -7.69
C LEU A 43 26.25 51.22 -6.38
N LEU A 44 26.73 51.97 -5.39
CA LEU A 44 26.74 51.58 -3.99
C LEU A 44 25.31 51.24 -3.56
N MET A 45 24.92 49.98 -3.75
CA MET A 45 23.71 49.42 -3.16
C MET A 45 24.03 48.99 -1.74
N ASP A 46 23.42 49.70 -0.81
CA ASP A 46 23.43 49.47 0.63
C ASP A 46 23.22 47.98 0.98
N SER A 47 24.16 47.45 1.75
CA SER A 47 24.17 46.10 2.33
C SER A 47 22.90 45.73 3.10
N SER A 48 22.10 46.73 3.52
CA SER A 48 20.80 46.54 4.15
C SER A 48 19.75 45.90 3.21
N ARG A 49 19.79 46.19 1.90
CA ARG A 49 18.86 45.60 0.93
C ARG A 49 19.17 44.14 0.57
N ARG A 50 20.41 43.68 0.68
CA ARG A 50 20.71 42.24 0.48
C ARG A 50 20.03 41.35 1.52
N ARG A 51 19.76 41.86 2.72
CA ARG A 51 19.03 41.10 3.77
C ARG A 51 17.53 41.02 3.54
N ALA A 52 16.96 41.90 2.72
CA ALA A 52 15.52 41.92 2.45
C ALA A 52 15.10 41.05 1.25
N PHE A 53 16.01 40.71 0.33
CA PHE A 53 15.71 39.92 -0.87
C PHE A 53 15.94 38.41 -0.75
N PHE A 54 16.56 37.94 0.33
CA PHE A 54 16.77 36.49 0.59
C PHE A 54 15.79 35.89 1.61
N ASN A 55 14.80 36.65 2.09
CA ASN A 55 13.70 36.17 2.93
C ASN A 55 12.38 36.07 2.15
N LEU A 56 12.44 35.76 0.85
CA LEU A 56 11.33 35.07 0.23
C LEU A 56 11.44 33.62 0.71
N ALA A 57 10.75 33.30 1.81
CA ALA A 57 10.35 31.93 2.04
C ALA A 57 9.73 31.47 0.72
N GLU A 58 10.32 30.47 0.06
CA GLU A 58 9.62 29.77 -1.01
C GLU A 58 8.27 29.37 -0.39
N GLU A 59 7.19 30.02 -0.82
CA GLU A 59 5.86 29.59 -0.42
C GLU A 59 5.75 28.14 -0.88
N GLU A 60 5.75 27.23 0.10
CA GLU A 60 5.61 25.81 -0.14
C GLU A 60 4.38 25.62 -1.03
N PHE A 61 4.56 25.15 -2.26
CA PHE A 61 3.45 24.93 -3.17
C PHE A 61 2.59 23.81 -2.59
N ILE A 62 1.44 24.17 -2.01
CA ILE A 62 0.45 23.24 -1.48
C ILE A 62 -0.51 22.84 -2.62
N PRO A 63 -0.53 21.58 -3.06
CA PRO A 63 -1.49 21.12 -4.07
C PRO A 63 -2.92 21.25 -3.55
N GLU A 64 -3.88 21.46 -4.45
CA GLU A 64 -5.29 21.50 -4.06
C GLU A 64 -5.72 20.19 -3.38
N PRO A 65 -6.36 20.24 -2.21
CA PRO A 65 -6.72 19.06 -1.44
C PRO A 65 -7.93 18.36 -2.06
N GLN A 66 -7.87 17.03 -2.11
CA GLN A 66 -8.98 16.16 -2.48
C GLN A 66 -9.25 15.20 -1.33
N VAL A 67 -10.50 15.12 -0.87
CA VAL A 67 -10.92 14.20 0.18
C VAL A 67 -12.26 13.59 -0.22
N SER A 68 -12.35 12.26 -0.26
CA SER A 68 -13.58 11.52 -0.52
C SER A 68 -13.76 10.47 0.56
N CYS A 69 -14.90 10.48 1.23
CA CYS A 69 -15.20 9.58 2.34
C CYS A 69 -16.52 8.86 2.12
N ASP A 70 -16.52 7.55 2.36
CA ASP A 70 -17.69 6.68 2.34
C ASP A 70 -17.96 6.16 3.76
N PHE A 71 -19.11 6.57 4.30
CA PHE A 71 -19.64 6.14 5.59
C PHE A 71 -20.92 5.29 5.46
N ASN A 72 -21.37 5.04 4.22
CA ASN A 72 -22.64 4.34 3.99
C ASN A 72 -22.45 2.82 4.02
N ASP A 73 -21.23 2.33 3.86
CA ASP A 73 -20.94 0.91 3.98
C ASP A 73 -21.15 0.40 5.42
N THR A 74 -21.83 -0.73 5.56
CA THR A 74 -22.17 -1.32 6.85
C THR A 74 -20.98 -2.01 7.53
N ARG A 75 -19.91 -2.31 6.78
CA ARG A 75 -18.73 -3.01 7.28
C ARG A 75 -17.62 -2.08 7.73
N SER A 76 -17.37 -0.99 7.02
CA SER A 76 -16.19 -0.16 7.26
C SER A 76 -16.39 1.26 6.75
N ASP A 77 -15.93 2.24 7.53
CA ASP A 77 -15.70 3.59 7.03
C ASP A 77 -14.40 3.65 6.24
N TYR A 78 -14.38 4.46 5.18
CA TYR A 78 -13.21 4.61 4.32
C TYR A 78 -13.10 6.03 3.78
N CYS A 79 -11.92 6.63 3.89
CA CYS A 79 -11.58 7.88 3.20
C CYS A 79 -10.36 7.70 2.31
N GLU A 80 -10.38 8.36 1.17
CA GLU A 80 -9.25 8.54 0.26
C GLU A 80 -8.96 10.02 0.13
N MET A 81 -7.68 10.39 0.18
CA MET A 81 -7.25 11.77 0.08
C MET A 81 -5.98 11.93 -0.74
N ALA A 82 -5.87 13.07 -1.43
CA ALA A 82 -4.71 13.48 -2.19
C ALA A 82 -4.43 14.98 -1.96
N GLY A 83 -3.16 15.37 -2.01
CA GLY A 83 -2.70 16.72 -1.68
C GLY A 83 -1.49 16.67 -0.76
N ALA A 84 -1.14 17.77 -0.10
CA ALA A 84 -0.17 17.71 0.99
C ALA A 84 -0.86 17.17 2.25
N ILE A 85 -0.46 15.99 2.71
CA ILE A 85 -1.08 15.30 3.85
C ILE A 85 -0.06 15.15 4.96
N ARG A 86 -0.45 15.46 6.19
CA ARG A 86 0.37 15.27 7.40
C ARG A 86 -0.38 14.37 8.38
N ILE A 87 0.27 13.33 8.89
CA ILE A 87 -0.32 12.32 9.77
C ILE A 87 0.46 12.31 11.07
N ARG A 88 -0.22 12.60 12.18
CA ARG A 88 0.33 12.57 13.53
C ARG A 88 -0.33 11.47 14.34
N GLY A 89 0.44 10.43 14.66
CA GLY A 89 -0.08 9.23 15.30
C GLY A 89 -0.51 9.41 16.75
N SER A 90 0.25 10.18 17.52
CA SER A 90 0.01 10.47 18.94
C SER A 90 -1.34 11.12 19.23
N THR A 91 -1.87 11.95 18.30
CA THR A 91 -3.20 12.55 18.42
C THR A 91 -4.26 11.89 17.53
N SER A 92 -3.88 10.89 16.74
CA SER A 92 -4.74 10.22 15.75
C SER A 92 -5.33 11.19 14.74
N GLU A 93 -4.49 12.07 14.20
CA GLU A 93 -4.91 13.13 13.28
C GLU A 93 -4.27 13.01 11.91
N VAL A 94 -5.09 13.28 10.91
CA VAL A 94 -4.70 13.36 9.51
C VAL A 94 -5.11 14.74 9.02
N PHE A 95 -4.12 15.58 8.73
CA PHE A 95 -4.30 16.92 8.22
C PHE A 95 -4.15 16.88 6.70
N VAL A 96 -5.14 17.40 5.98
CA VAL A 96 -5.07 17.62 4.54
C VAL A 96 -4.92 19.11 4.32
N MET A 97 -3.74 19.52 3.89
CA MET A 97 -3.36 20.93 3.89
C MET A 97 -4.13 21.70 2.82
N THR A 98 -4.67 22.86 3.21
CA THR A 98 -5.30 23.82 2.30
C THR A 98 -4.33 24.95 1.98
N PRO A 99 -4.27 25.43 0.73
CA PRO A 99 -3.55 26.66 0.42
C PRO A 99 -4.17 27.84 1.18
N ARG A 100 -3.34 28.70 1.78
CA ARG A 100 -3.81 29.99 2.33
C ARG A 100 -4.37 30.82 1.18
N ARG A 101 -5.69 31.01 1.14
CA ARG A 101 -6.29 32.04 0.29
C ARG A 101 -6.15 33.37 1.02
N GLY A 102 -5.49 34.34 0.38
CA GLY A 102 -5.36 35.69 0.90
C GLY A 102 -6.72 36.25 1.33
N THR A 103 -6.73 36.91 2.47
CA THR A 103 -7.92 37.51 3.08
C THR A 103 -8.56 38.55 2.15
N THR A 104 -9.55 38.12 1.38
CA THR A 104 -10.69 38.97 1.05
C THR A 104 -11.92 38.29 1.62
N ALA A 105 -12.44 38.89 2.69
CA ALA A 105 -13.66 38.51 3.33
C ALA A 105 -14.78 38.33 2.28
N GLY A 106 -15.48 37.21 2.35
CA GLY A 106 -16.83 37.10 1.79
C GLY A 106 -17.07 35.99 0.78
N ASP A 107 -16.09 35.51 0.04
CA ASP A 107 -16.37 34.59 -1.06
C ASP A 107 -15.38 33.45 -1.20
N VAL A 108 -15.92 32.32 -1.69
CA VAL A 108 -15.20 31.23 -2.33
C VAL A 108 -14.68 30.12 -1.40
N VAL A 109 -15.61 29.32 -0.85
CA VAL A 109 -15.50 27.87 -1.06
C VAL A 109 -15.34 27.72 -2.57
N GLY A 110 -14.16 27.30 -3.02
CA GLY A 110 -13.90 27.12 -4.45
C GLY A 110 -14.94 26.18 -5.03
N ALA A 111 -15.80 26.70 -5.90
CA ALA A 111 -16.72 25.92 -6.74
C ALA A 111 -16.01 24.85 -7.62
N ASN A 112 -14.68 24.74 -7.51
CA ASN A 112 -13.83 23.80 -8.24
C ASN A 112 -13.22 22.70 -7.34
N ALA A 113 -13.46 22.69 -6.03
CA ALA A 113 -13.16 21.50 -5.20
C ALA A 113 -14.29 20.49 -5.36
N THR A 114 -14.35 19.82 -6.53
CA THR A 114 -15.44 18.93 -6.95
C THR A 114 -15.68 17.70 -6.05
N TRP A 115 -14.91 17.56 -4.96
CA TRP A 115 -14.90 16.37 -4.10
C TRP A 115 -15.12 16.66 -2.61
N ILE A 116 -15.13 17.92 -2.18
CA ILE A 116 -15.36 18.29 -0.78
C ILE A 116 -16.84 18.67 -0.63
N ALA A 117 -17.57 17.96 0.24
CA ALA A 117 -18.94 18.36 0.56
C ALA A 117 -18.93 19.80 1.11
N ALA A 118 -19.78 20.67 0.59
CA ALA A 118 -19.68 22.14 0.70
C ALA A 118 -19.52 22.73 2.12
N ASN A 119 -19.78 21.95 3.18
CA ASN A 119 -19.69 22.37 4.59
C ASN A 119 -18.85 21.44 5.50
N ALA A 120 -18.26 20.35 4.99
CA ALA A 120 -17.52 19.41 5.83
C ALA A 120 -16.01 19.70 5.78
N THR A 121 -15.45 20.10 6.93
CA THR A 121 -14.00 20.36 7.09
C THR A 121 -13.30 19.30 7.94
N SER A 122 -14.05 18.38 8.55
CA SER A 122 -13.53 17.33 9.42
C SER A 122 -14.39 16.07 9.37
N TRP A 123 -13.74 14.91 9.44
CA TRP A 123 -14.33 13.58 9.41
C TRP A 123 -13.67 12.70 10.47
N LYS A 124 -14.48 12.13 11.36
CA LYS A 124 -14.01 11.24 12.41
C LYS A 124 -14.51 9.83 12.17
N MET A 125 -13.62 8.85 12.20
CA MET A 125 -13.97 7.45 12.00
C MET A 125 -13.09 6.52 12.83
N GLN A 126 -13.57 5.30 13.04
CA GLN A 126 -12.79 4.22 13.65
C GLN A 126 -12.35 3.28 12.53
N PRO A 127 -11.07 3.24 12.15
CA PRO A 127 -10.63 2.59 10.93
C PRO A 127 -10.48 1.06 11.10
N TYR A 128 -11.60 0.39 11.37
CA TYR A 128 -11.73 -1.05 11.60
C TYR A 128 -12.92 -1.64 10.83
N THR A 129 -12.80 -2.88 10.33
CA THR A 129 -13.73 -3.44 9.32
C THR A 129 -14.92 -4.22 9.88
N ARG A 130 -15.41 -3.80 11.05
CA ARG A 130 -16.67 -4.27 11.64
C ARG A 130 -17.40 -3.11 12.30
N LYS A 131 -17.65 -2.06 11.54
CA LYS A 131 -18.27 -0.80 11.99
C LYS A 131 -19.50 -1.00 12.89
N GLY A 132 -20.34 -2.00 12.59
CA GLY A 132 -21.55 -2.30 13.36
C GLY A 132 -21.36 -3.02 14.71
N GLU A 133 -20.15 -3.48 15.06
CA GLU A 133 -19.90 -4.28 16.26
C GLU A 133 -19.56 -3.40 17.47
N ALA A 134 -20.57 -2.80 18.09
CA ALA A 134 -20.42 -1.83 19.18
C ALA A 134 -19.44 -2.26 20.29
N ARG A 135 -19.47 -3.54 20.69
CA ARG A 135 -18.61 -4.07 21.77
C ARG A 135 -17.12 -3.83 21.52
N ILE A 136 -16.66 -4.07 20.29
CA ILE A 136 -15.26 -3.92 19.94
C ILE A 136 -14.96 -2.50 19.49
N MET A 137 -15.88 -1.87 18.78
CA MET A 137 -15.69 -0.50 18.32
C MET A 137 -15.43 0.46 19.49
N ASN A 138 -15.99 0.25 20.68
CA ASN A 138 -15.65 1.05 21.87
C ASN A 138 -14.15 1.09 22.21
N GLY A 139 -13.40 0.05 21.86
CA GLY A 139 -11.95 -0.04 22.08
C GLY A 139 -11.10 0.34 20.86
N ILE A 140 -11.70 0.68 19.72
CA ILE A 140 -10.97 1.10 18.52
C ILE A 140 -10.68 2.59 18.58
N THR A 141 -9.41 2.98 18.48
CA THR A 141 -9.03 4.40 18.49
C THR A 141 -9.55 5.10 17.23
N ALA A 142 -10.31 6.18 17.41
CA ALA A 142 -10.81 6.99 16.31
C ALA A 142 -9.69 7.84 15.71
N VAL A 143 -9.71 7.98 14.39
CA VAL A 143 -8.85 8.86 13.60
C VAL A 143 -9.68 10.02 13.08
N THR A 144 -9.14 11.23 13.16
CA THR A 144 -9.79 12.45 12.66
C THR A 144 -9.04 12.96 11.44
N VAL A 145 -9.72 12.98 10.29
CA VAL A 145 -9.26 13.64 9.07
C VAL A 145 -9.80 15.06 9.08
N ARG A 146 -8.96 16.09 8.91
CA ARG A 146 -9.41 17.48 8.84
C ARG A 146 -8.67 18.25 7.76
N LEU A 147 -9.37 19.19 7.15
CA LEU A 147 -8.72 20.26 6.39
C LEU A 147 -8.03 21.18 7.39
N ALA A 148 -6.82 21.62 7.05
CA ALA A 148 -6.04 22.51 7.91
C ALA A 148 -5.16 23.42 7.08
N ASP A 149 -4.99 24.66 7.51
CA ASP A 149 -3.96 25.53 6.96
C ASP A 149 -2.59 25.30 7.64
N ALA A 150 -1.59 26.07 7.21
CA ALA A 150 -0.21 25.93 7.69
C ALA A 150 -0.04 26.20 9.20
N ASP A 151 -0.90 27.01 9.83
CA ASP A 151 -0.79 27.35 11.25
C ASP A 151 -1.49 26.31 12.14
N GLU A 152 -2.46 25.57 11.58
CA GLU A 152 -3.28 24.59 12.31
C GLU A 152 -2.64 23.19 12.39
N ALA A 153 -1.78 22.83 11.43
CA ALA A 153 -1.14 21.52 11.38
C ALA A 153 0.35 21.58 11.76
N PRO A 154 0.86 20.61 12.53
CA PRO A 154 2.27 20.56 12.87
C PRO A 154 3.14 20.43 11.61
N ALA A 155 4.38 20.91 11.69
CA ALA A 155 5.34 20.84 10.59
C ALA A 155 5.63 19.39 10.18
N CYS A 156 5.99 19.20 8.92
CA CYS A 156 6.41 17.89 8.45
C CYS A 156 7.75 17.47 9.05
N GLU A 157 7.86 16.25 9.57
CA GLU A 157 9.12 15.70 10.08
C GLU A 157 9.70 14.62 9.17
N VAL A 158 8.83 13.78 8.58
CA VAL A 158 9.25 12.68 7.70
C VAL A 158 8.40 12.67 6.44
N MET A 159 9.02 13.01 5.30
CA MET A 159 8.38 12.92 3.99
C MET A 159 8.47 11.50 3.42
N HIS A 160 7.36 11.00 2.90
CA HIS A 160 7.28 9.74 2.17
C HIS A 160 6.79 9.97 0.73
N ASP A 161 7.33 9.21 -0.20
CA ASP A 161 7.01 9.27 -1.64
C ASP A 161 5.94 8.25 -2.07
N VAL A 162 5.59 7.31 -1.19
CA VAL A 162 4.53 6.32 -1.39
C VAL A 162 3.24 6.70 -0.66
N PRO A 163 2.04 6.20 -1.06
CA PRO A 163 0.81 6.44 -0.32
C PRO A 163 0.81 5.82 1.08
N ALA A 164 0.00 6.38 1.99
CA ALA A 164 -0.25 5.80 3.32
C ALA A 164 -1.58 5.07 3.40
N VAL A 165 -1.66 3.97 4.17
CA VAL A 165 -2.93 3.36 4.61
C VAL A 165 -2.96 3.34 6.13
N VAL A 166 -3.88 4.11 6.72
CA VAL A 166 -4.12 4.18 8.16
C VAL A 166 -5.23 3.22 8.55
N TYR A 167 -4.95 2.27 9.44
CA TYR A 167 -5.96 1.32 9.94
C TYR A 167 -5.67 0.87 11.37
N SER A 168 -6.66 0.27 12.04
CA SER A 168 -6.46 -0.38 13.34
C SER A 168 -6.24 -1.88 13.17
N ASN A 169 -5.17 -2.40 13.78
CA ASN A 169 -4.88 -3.83 13.92
C ASN A 169 -5.34 -4.38 15.28
N GLY A 170 -6.13 -3.62 16.03
CA GLY A 170 -6.75 -4.06 17.28
C GLY A 170 -7.97 -4.96 17.07
N GLY A 171 -8.97 -4.80 17.94
CA GLY A 171 -10.26 -5.48 17.82
C GLY A 171 -10.21 -6.98 18.07
N TYR A 172 -10.76 -7.78 17.16
CA TYR A 172 -10.90 -9.23 17.32
C TYR A 172 -9.70 -10.06 16.80
N CYS A 173 -8.59 -9.42 16.42
CA CYS A 173 -7.35 -10.12 16.04
C CYS A 173 -6.98 -11.18 17.09
N GLY A 174 -6.54 -12.36 16.65
CA GLY A 174 -6.11 -13.45 17.54
C GLY A 174 -6.57 -14.83 17.11
N ASN A 175 -7.54 -14.92 16.20
CA ASN A 175 -7.98 -16.18 15.61
C ASN A 175 -8.09 -16.06 14.08
N TYR A 176 -7.98 -17.19 13.39
CA TYR A 176 -7.92 -17.22 11.93
C TYR A 176 -9.10 -16.53 11.24
N TYR A 177 -10.31 -16.66 11.77
CA TYR A 177 -11.47 -16.02 11.15
C TYR A 177 -11.28 -14.50 11.14
N HIS A 178 -11.02 -13.90 12.31
CA HIS A 178 -10.90 -12.45 12.43
C HIS A 178 -9.60 -11.90 11.81
N ASP A 179 -8.49 -12.64 11.91
CA ASP A 179 -7.24 -12.25 11.26
C ASP A 179 -7.43 -12.08 9.75
N PHE A 180 -8.16 -13.00 9.11
CA PHE A 180 -8.45 -12.94 7.67
C PHE A 180 -9.55 -11.94 7.33
N ASN A 181 -10.67 -12.03 8.04
CA ASN A 181 -11.88 -11.28 7.76
C ASN A 181 -11.74 -9.79 8.02
N ASP A 182 -11.06 -9.44 9.13
CA ASP A 182 -11.05 -8.09 9.65
C ASP A 182 -9.75 -7.33 9.28
N ASN A 183 -8.69 -8.04 8.87
CA ASN A 183 -7.41 -7.43 8.53
C ASN A 183 -6.87 -7.87 7.17
N ILE A 184 -6.52 -9.16 6.98
CA ILE A 184 -5.76 -9.59 5.79
C ILE A 184 -6.53 -9.36 4.48
N ILE A 185 -7.79 -9.79 4.39
CA ILE A 185 -8.59 -9.60 3.16
C ILE A 185 -8.83 -8.10 2.91
N PRO A 186 -9.30 -7.31 3.90
CA PRO A 186 -9.44 -5.86 3.71
C PRO A 186 -8.15 -5.13 3.34
N LEU A 187 -7.01 -5.50 3.93
CA LEU A 187 -5.70 -4.97 3.54
C LEU A 187 -5.39 -5.33 2.09
N PHE A 188 -5.62 -6.58 1.66
CA PHE A 188 -5.43 -6.98 0.26
C PHE A 188 -6.32 -6.17 -0.69
N ILE A 189 -7.63 -6.01 -0.39
CA ILE A 189 -8.54 -5.19 -1.21
C ILE A 189 -8.02 -3.75 -1.33
N THR A 190 -7.57 -3.19 -0.21
CA THR A 190 -7.18 -1.78 -0.11
C THR A 190 -5.82 -1.51 -0.77
N THR A 191 -4.88 -2.44 -0.68
CA THR A 191 -3.46 -2.18 -1.04
C THR A 191 -3.01 -2.83 -2.34
N ARG A 192 -3.71 -3.85 -2.85
CA ARG A 192 -3.17 -4.66 -3.96
C ARG A 192 -2.87 -3.86 -5.22
N HIS A 193 -3.69 -2.86 -5.52
CA HIS A 193 -3.53 -1.97 -6.67
C HIS A 193 -2.32 -1.02 -6.56
N LEU A 194 -1.73 -0.88 -5.37
CA LEU A 194 -0.54 -0.05 -5.09
C LEU A 194 0.76 -0.81 -5.33
N GLY A 195 0.70 -2.10 -5.69
CA GLY A 195 1.86 -2.86 -6.17
C GLY A 195 3.00 -3.03 -5.15
N GLY A 196 2.70 -2.90 -3.85
CA GLY A 196 3.68 -2.93 -2.76
C GLY A 196 4.28 -1.57 -2.40
N GLU A 197 4.04 -0.51 -3.18
CA GLU A 197 4.44 0.86 -2.84
C GLU A 197 3.36 1.52 -1.99
N VAL A 198 3.30 1.13 -0.72
CA VAL A 198 2.36 1.71 0.25
C VAL A 198 2.92 1.59 1.65
N GLN A 199 2.90 2.68 2.41
CA GLN A 199 3.26 2.67 3.82
C GLN A 199 2.03 2.30 4.65
N LEU A 200 2.11 1.20 5.41
CA LEU A 200 1.08 0.85 6.38
C LEU A 200 1.31 1.63 7.67
N LEU A 201 0.31 2.38 8.12
CA LEU A 201 0.30 3.13 9.38
C LEU A 201 -0.74 2.51 10.32
N VAL A 202 -0.26 1.88 11.39
CA VAL A 202 -1.08 0.92 12.13
C VAL A 202 -1.37 1.44 13.53
N LYS A 203 -2.64 1.71 13.83
CA LYS A 203 -3.12 1.91 15.21
C LYS A 203 -3.30 0.55 15.88
N GLN A 204 -3.01 0.49 17.16
CA GLN A 204 -3.11 -0.68 18.05
C GLN A 204 -2.34 -1.88 17.48
N LYS A 205 -1.15 -1.61 16.92
CA LYS A 205 -0.32 -2.58 16.19
C LYS A 205 0.04 -3.76 17.10
N GLN A 206 -0.30 -4.97 16.67
CA GLN A 206 0.01 -6.19 17.42
C GLN A 206 1.29 -6.85 16.88
N ALA A 207 2.42 -6.71 17.59
CA ALA A 207 3.71 -7.26 17.14
C ALA A 207 3.65 -8.77 16.80
N TRP A 208 2.94 -9.56 17.63
CA TRP A 208 2.75 -11.00 17.38
C TRP A 208 1.99 -11.29 16.08
N TRP A 209 1.07 -10.41 15.67
CA TRP A 209 0.28 -10.58 14.45
C TRP A 209 1.16 -10.36 13.21
N PHE A 210 1.99 -9.31 13.23
CA PHE A 210 2.96 -9.04 12.17
C PHE A 210 4.06 -10.10 12.10
N GLY A 211 4.47 -10.68 13.24
CA GLY A 211 5.35 -11.85 13.24
C GLY A 211 4.70 -13.07 12.60
N LYS A 212 3.43 -13.36 12.94
CA LYS A 212 2.67 -14.51 12.40
C LYS A 212 2.39 -14.38 10.90
N TYR A 213 2.04 -13.19 10.43
CA TYR A 213 1.61 -12.92 9.05
C TYR A 213 2.63 -12.13 8.24
N GLY A 214 3.89 -12.09 8.66
CA GLY A 214 4.95 -11.32 8.00
C GLY A 214 5.08 -11.61 6.51
N GLU A 215 4.94 -12.88 6.10
CA GLU A 215 4.98 -13.26 4.68
C GLU A 215 3.83 -12.68 3.85
N ILE A 216 2.65 -12.54 4.45
CA ILE A 216 1.49 -11.93 3.80
C ILE A 216 1.70 -10.42 3.75
N VAL A 217 2.06 -9.79 4.87
CA VAL A 217 2.28 -8.33 4.96
C VAL A 217 3.38 -7.87 4.00
N GLY A 218 4.52 -8.58 3.94
CA GLY A 218 5.61 -8.28 3.01
C GLY A 218 5.24 -8.49 1.54
N GLY A 219 4.12 -9.15 1.25
CA GLY A 219 3.51 -9.20 -0.08
C GLY A 219 2.62 -8.01 -0.42
N LEU A 220 2.10 -7.32 0.59
CA LEU A 220 1.20 -6.17 0.46
C LEU A 220 1.95 -4.83 0.45
N THR A 221 3.08 -4.77 1.16
CA THR A 221 3.95 -3.59 1.22
C THR A 221 5.42 -3.99 1.20
N ARG A 222 6.26 -3.18 0.54
CA ARG A 222 7.73 -3.24 0.59
C ARG A 222 8.33 -2.43 1.76
N HIS A 223 7.49 -1.70 2.48
CA HIS A 223 7.87 -0.79 3.54
C HIS A 223 7.55 -1.37 4.91
N GLU A 224 8.34 -1.04 5.92
CA GLU A 224 8.07 -1.50 7.29
C GLU A 224 6.76 -0.89 7.80
N ALA A 225 5.81 -1.70 8.23
CA ALA A 225 4.57 -1.19 8.81
C ALA A 225 4.85 -0.40 10.10
N LEU A 226 4.47 0.88 10.12
CA LEU A 226 4.75 1.78 11.24
C LEU A 226 3.71 1.63 12.35
N ASP A 227 4.18 1.60 13.60
CA ASP A 227 3.31 1.66 14.78
C ASP A 227 2.93 3.11 15.04
N LEU A 228 1.69 3.46 14.72
CA LEU A 228 1.21 4.82 14.80
C LEU A 228 0.87 5.25 16.25
N ASP A 229 0.80 4.32 17.20
CA ASP A 229 0.66 4.65 18.63
C ASP A 229 2.01 4.96 19.28
N GLY A 230 3.08 4.30 18.81
CA GLY A 230 4.44 4.43 19.33
C GLY A 230 5.28 5.52 18.65
N ASP A 231 4.82 6.09 17.53
CA ASP A 231 5.54 7.13 16.77
C ASP A 231 4.95 8.53 17.03
N ALA A 232 5.78 9.42 17.58
CA ALA A 232 5.41 10.80 17.86
C ALA A 232 5.58 11.74 16.65
N ARG A 233 6.29 11.31 15.61
CA ARG A 233 6.65 12.13 14.46
C ARG A 233 5.45 12.40 13.56
N VAL A 234 5.53 13.51 12.83
CA VAL A 234 4.59 13.84 11.75
C VAL A 234 5.08 13.27 10.43
N HIS A 235 4.35 12.28 9.91
CA HIS A 235 4.62 11.66 8.61
C HIS A 235 3.81 12.30 7.51
N CYS A 236 4.43 12.56 6.37
CA CYS A 236 3.83 13.35 5.31
C CYS A 236 3.78 12.59 3.99
N TYR A 237 2.67 12.77 3.28
CA TYR A 237 2.30 11.98 2.12
C TYR A 237 1.65 12.84 1.05
N ARG A 238 1.63 12.34 -0.19
CA ARG A 238 0.84 12.94 -1.28
C ARG A 238 -0.52 12.29 -1.50
N ARG A 239 -0.68 11.06 -1.01
CA ARG A 239 -1.93 10.29 -1.06
C ARG A 239 -2.05 9.46 0.20
N ALA A 240 -3.24 9.39 0.78
CA ALA A 240 -3.48 8.55 1.94
C ALA A 240 -4.88 7.95 1.90
N PHE A 241 -5.03 6.86 2.63
CA PHE A 241 -6.30 6.18 2.86
C PHE A 241 -6.48 5.99 4.36
N VAL A 242 -7.69 6.22 4.87
CA VAL A 242 -8.03 5.98 6.28
C VAL A 242 -9.18 4.97 6.33
N GLY A 243 -8.96 3.87 7.04
CA GLY A 243 -9.82 2.70 7.00
C GLY A 243 -9.42 1.71 5.91
N LEU A 244 -10.04 0.53 5.95
CA LEU A 244 -9.84 -0.54 4.97
C LEU A 244 -11.16 -0.86 4.29
N ARG A 245 -11.12 -1.15 2.98
CA ARG A 245 -12.29 -1.60 2.23
C ARG A 245 -12.65 -3.03 2.64
N SER A 246 -13.87 -3.23 3.14
CA SER A 246 -14.41 -4.56 3.49
C SER A 246 -15.76 -4.77 2.82
N HIS A 247 -15.93 -5.85 2.06
CA HIS A 247 -17.14 -6.05 1.24
C HIS A 247 -18.16 -6.98 1.91
N LYS A 248 -17.71 -8.15 2.37
CA LYS A 248 -18.51 -9.21 2.99
C LYS A 248 -17.60 -10.18 3.74
N ASP A 249 -18.17 -11.05 4.55
CA ASP A 249 -17.35 -11.97 5.35
C ASP A 249 -16.54 -12.93 4.47
N LEU A 250 -15.23 -13.02 4.76
CA LEU A 250 -14.23 -13.87 4.13
C LEU A 250 -14.25 -13.84 2.60
N SER A 251 -14.64 -12.73 1.99
CA SER A 251 -14.78 -12.67 0.55
C SER A 251 -14.68 -11.26 -0.02
N ILE A 252 -14.38 -11.18 -1.32
CA ILE A 252 -14.17 -9.96 -2.08
C ILE A 252 -15.28 -9.88 -3.13
N ASP A 253 -16.03 -8.78 -3.16
CA ASP A 253 -16.84 -8.41 -4.34
C ASP A 253 -15.96 -7.67 -5.39
N PRO A 254 -15.67 -8.29 -6.55
CA PRO A 254 -14.82 -7.67 -7.58
C PRO A 254 -15.41 -6.42 -8.20
N ARG A 255 -16.73 -6.19 -8.13
CA ARG A 255 -17.36 -4.99 -8.70
C ARG A 255 -17.05 -3.73 -7.88
N ARG A 256 -16.67 -3.92 -6.61
CA ARG A 256 -16.37 -2.86 -5.65
C ARG A 256 -14.87 -2.69 -5.40
N ALA A 257 -14.07 -3.69 -5.76
CA ALA A 257 -12.64 -3.72 -5.48
C ALA A 257 -11.86 -2.89 -6.51
N PRO A 258 -10.83 -2.13 -6.08
CA PRO A 258 -9.88 -1.52 -7.01
C PRO A 258 -9.27 -2.57 -7.94
N ASN A 259 -9.17 -2.26 -9.23
CA ASN A 259 -8.72 -3.18 -10.29
C ASN A 259 -9.47 -4.52 -10.35
N ASN A 260 -10.70 -4.56 -9.82
CA ASN A 260 -11.58 -5.73 -9.85
C ASN A 260 -10.96 -7.01 -9.29
N VAL A 261 -10.10 -6.90 -8.27
CA VAL A 261 -9.51 -8.07 -7.61
C VAL A 261 -10.59 -8.96 -6.98
N SER A 262 -10.35 -10.27 -7.00
CA SER A 262 -11.29 -11.29 -6.53
C SER A 262 -10.69 -12.21 -5.47
N MET A 263 -11.50 -13.10 -4.91
CA MET A 263 -11.00 -14.18 -4.05
C MET A 263 -10.04 -15.14 -4.75
N VAL A 264 -10.14 -15.27 -6.08
CA VAL A 264 -9.19 -16.05 -6.87
C VAL A 264 -7.82 -15.37 -6.85
N ASP A 265 -7.79 -14.05 -6.97
CA ASP A 265 -6.54 -13.27 -6.95
C ASP A 265 -5.93 -13.24 -5.55
N PHE A 266 -6.77 -13.13 -4.50
CA PHE A 266 -6.32 -13.26 -3.12
C PHE A 266 -5.71 -14.64 -2.85
N LYS A 267 -6.35 -15.73 -3.30
CA LYS A 267 -5.80 -17.08 -3.21
C LYS A 267 -4.45 -17.18 -3.93
N ARG A 268 -4.36 -16.70 -5.19
CA ARG A 268 -3.10 -16.69 -5.96
C ARG A 268 -2.01 -15.90 -5.25
N PHE A 269 -2.36 -14.76 -4.66
CA PHE A 269 -1.46 -13.95 -3.86
C PHE A 269 -0.88 -14.74 -2.68
N LEU A 270 -1.72 -15.38 -1.86
CA LEU A 270 -1.25 -16.21 -0.75
C LEU A 270 -0.34 -17.34 -1.24
N MET A 271 -0.73 -18.03 -2.30
CA MET A 271 0.06 -19.12 -2.88
C MET A 271 1.44 -18.65 -3.33
N TRP A 272 1.53 -17.48 -3.97
CA TRP A 272 2.80 -16.88 -4.33
C TRP A 272 3.65 -16.53 -3.12
N ARG A 273 3.04 -15.95 -2.08
CA ARG A 273 3.77 -15.55 -0.86
C ARG A 273 4.34 -16.73 -0.09
N TYR A 274 3.68 -17.87 -0.13
CA TYR A 274 4.19 -19.09 0.49
C TYR A 274 5.02 -19.97 -0.45
N ALA A 275 5.38 -19.50 -1.65
CA ALA A 275 6.09 -20.26 -2.67
C ALA A 275 5.40 -21.61 -3.02
N LEU A 276 4.06 -21.59 -3.05
CA LEU A 276 3.20 -22.72 -3.41
C LEU A 276 2.34 -22.42 -4.65
N PRO A 277 2.90 -21.88 -5.77
CA PRO A 277 2.10 -21.63 -6.95
C PRO A 277 1.55 -22.95 -7.50
N ARG A 278 0.24 -22.98 -7.75
CA ARG A 278 -0.46 -24.06 -8.45
C ARG A 278 -1.44 -23.42 -9.42
N GLU A 279 -1.26 -23.66 -10.70
CA GLU A 279 -2.14 -23.11 -11.72
C GLU A 279 -3.46 -23.88 -11.79
N HIS A 280 -3.40 -25.19 -11.54
CA HIS A 280 -4.53 -26.10 -11.63
C HIS A 280 -4.60 -27.02 -10.41
N ALA A 281 -5.78 -27.56 -10.14
CA ALA A 281 -5.90 -28.68 -9.21
C ALA A 281 -5.09 -29.88 -9.74
N ILE A 282 -4.60 -30.72 -8.84
CA ILE A 282 -3.93 -31.97 -9.22
C ILE A 282 -4.96 -32.81 -10.00
N ARG A 283 -4.62 -33.18 -11.24
CA ARG A 283 -5.43 -34.09 -12.04
C ARG A 283 -5.00 -35.51 -11.68
N THR A 284 -5.90 -36.28 -11.08
CA THR A 284 -5.65 -37.67 -10.71
C THR A 284 -5.37 -38.56 -11.93
N ASP A 285 -5.95 -38.22 -13.08
CA ASP A 285 -5.83 -39.01 -14.30
C ASP A 285 -4.40 -39.01 -14.87
N ASP A 286 -3.66 -37.92 -14.69
CA ASP A 286 -2.28 -37.78 -15.18
C ASP A 286 -1.26 -38.49 -14.25
N GLU A 287 -1.55 -38.59 -12.94
CA GLU A 287 -0.71 -39.29 -11.96
C GLU A 287 -0.92 -40.82 -11.95
N VAL A 288 -2.12 -41.30 -12.35
CA VAL A 288 -2.39 -42.74 -12.56
C VAL A 288 -1.52 -43.31 -13.68
N VAL A 289 -1.18 -42.51 -14.70
CA VAL A 289 -0.24 -42.92 -15.78
C VAL A 289 1.20 -43.11 -15.26
N GLY A 290 1.56 -42.45 -14.16
CA GLY A 290 2.89 -42.52 -13.55
C GLY A 290 3.02 -43.46 -12.35
N GLY A 291 1.95 -44.16 -11.94
CA GLY A 291 1.96 -45.08 -10.79
C GLY A 291 2.22 -44.43 -9.43
N ARG A 292 2.10 -43.10 -9.31
CA ARG A 292 2.32 -42.38 -8.04
C ARG A 292 1.02 -42.33 -7.23
N ARG A 293 1.11 -42.72 -5.95
CA ARG A 293 -0.02 -42.64 -5.00
C ARG A 293 -0.28 -41.19 -4.61
N PRO A 294 -1.55 -40.73 -4.54
CA PRO A 294 -1.87 -39.39 -4.05
C PRO A 294 -1.49 -39.25 -2.58
N ARG A 295 -0.95 -38.08 -2.20
CA ARG A 295 -0.46 -37.83 -0.84
C ARG A 295 -1.54 -37.18 0.03
N LEU A 296 -1.79 -37.75 1.20
CA LEU A 296 -2.73 -37.22 2.20
C LEU A 296 -1.98 -36.75 3.44
N LEU A 297 -2.03 -35.44 3.73
CA LEU A 297 -1.54 -34.88 4.99
C LEU A 297 -2.69 -34.78 6.00
N ILE A 298 -2.60 -35.52 7.09
CA ILE A 298 -3.50 -35.42 8.24
C ILE A 298 -2.86 -34.53 9.29
N ILE A 299 -3.43 -33.35 9.49
CA ILE A 299 -3.00 -32.42 10.55
C ILE A 299 -3.79 -32.72 11.82
N THR A 300 -3.09 -33.29 12.79
CA THR A 300 -3.63 -33.71 14.09
C THR A 300 -3.52 -32.59 15.13
N ARG A 301 -4.27 -32.72 16.23
CA ARG A 301 -4.26 -31.76 17.35
C ARG A 301 -4.14 -32.52 18.66
N ARG A 302 -3.26 -32.06 19.57
CA ARG A 302 -3.05 -32.72 20.88
C ARG A 302 -4.15 -32.44 21.90
N SER A 303 -4.71 -31.23 21.90
CA SER A 303 -5.60 -30.76 22.97
C SER A 303 -7.08 -31.05 22.66
N ARG A 304 -7.78 -30.14 21.96
CA ARG A 304 -9.21 -30.24 21.66
C ARG A 304 -9.44 -30.57 20.18
N ARG A 305 -10.59 -31.17 19.85
CA ARG A 305 -10.96 -31.57 18.47
C ARG A 305 -9.89 -32.49 17.87
N ARG A 306 -9.51 -33.53 18.61
CA ARG A 306 -8.54 -34.54 18.19
C ARG A 306 -9.26 -35.72 17.54
N PHE A 307 -8.59 -36.40 16.61
CA PHE A 307 -9.06 -37.70 16.14
C PHE A 307 -8.89 -38.73 17.26
N MET A 308 -9.96 -39.46 17.58
CA MET A 308 -9.92 -40.51 18.61
C MET A 308 -9.47 -41.86 18.04
N ASN A 309 -9.57 -42.01 16.72
CA ASN A 309 -9.29 -43.21 15.94
C ASN A 309 -8.33 -42.89 14.78
N LEU A 310 -7.27 -42.12 15.06
CA LEU A 310 -6.31 -41.68 14.03
C LEU A 310 -5.71 -42.86 13.26
N GLU A 311 -5.39 -43.95 13.95
CA GLU A 311 -4.82 -45.17 13.35
C GLU A 311 -5.78 -45.77 12.32
N ASP A 312 -7.07 -45.90 12.67
CA ASP A 312 -8.10 -46.41 11.75
C ASP A 312 -8.28 -45.50 10.52
N ILE A 313 -8.21 -44.17 10.71
CA ILE A 313 -8.30 -43.19 9.61
C ILE A 313 -7.10 -43.34 8.66
N VAL A 314 -5.89 -43.51 9.22
CA VAL A 314 -4.67 -43.71 8.44
C VAL A 314 -4.75 -45.02 7.67
N ALA A 315 -5.10 -46.13 8.33
CA ALA A 315 -5.20 -47.44 7.70
C ALA A 315 -6.24 -47.44 6.55
N ALA A 316 -7.41 -46.85 6.77
CA ALA A 316 -8.44 -46.74 5.74
C ALA A 316 -7.97 -45.90 4.53
N ALA A 317 -7.23 -44.82 4.75
CA ALA A 317 -6.69 -44.01 3.67
C ALA A 317 -5.57 -44.73 2.89
N GLU A 318 -4.72 -45.49 3.57
CA GLU A 318 -3.69 -46.32 2.94
C GLU A 318 -4.29 -47.45 2.09
N GLU A 319 -5.37 -48.09 2.57
CA GLU A 319 -6.13 -49.10 1.82
C GLU A 319 -6.76 -48.52 0.55
N LEU A 320 -7.23 -47.26 0.60
CA LEU A 320 -7.70 -46.50 -0.57
C LEU A 320 -6.56 -46.06 -1.51
N GLY A 321 -5.31 -46.41 -1.21
CA GLY A 321 -4.16 -46.16 -2.07
C GLY A 321 -3.49 -44.79 -1.88
N PHE A 322 -3.78 -44.06 -0.79
CA PHE A 322 -3.06 -42.84 -0.46
C PHE A 322 -1.70 -43.12 0.16
N GLU A 323 -0.74 -42.22 -0.06
CA GLU A 323 0.46 -42.09 0.76
C GLU A 323 0.15 -41.12 1.90
N VAL A 324 -0.01 -41.64 3.12
CA VAL A 324 -0.50 -40.85 4.26
C VAL A 324 0.65 -40.33 5.12
N THR A 325 0.57 -39.07 5.51
CA THR A 325 1.44 -38.48 6.54
C THR A 325 0.58 -37.85 7.61
N ALA A 326 0.68 -38.33 8.85
CA ALA A 326 0.06 -37.70 10.00
C ALA A 326 1.10 -36.86 10.76
N SER A 327 0.78 -35.60 11.03
CA SER A 327 1.65 -34.70 11.79
C SER A 327 0.85 -33.76 12.67
N ASP A 328 1.47 -33.21 13.71
CA ASP A 328 0.90 -32.16 14.55
C ASP A 328 1.69 -30.86 14.31
N LEU A 329 0.98 -29.76 14.12
CA LEU A 329 1.53 -28.40 13.91
C LEU A 329 2.38 -27.89 15.08
N MET A 330 2.23 -28.48 16.27
CA MET A 330 2.98 -28.10 17.47
C MET A 330 4.25 -28.92 17.70
N SER A 331 4.57 -29.88 16.81
CA SER A 331 5.79 -30.67 16.93
C SER A 331 6.96 -29.90 16.29
N PRO A 332 8.11 -29.72 16.98
CA PRO A 332 9.29 -29.19 16.32
C PRO A 332 9.64 -30.06 15.10
N PRO A 333 10.24 -29.49 14.04
CA PRO A 333 10.65 -30.27 12.88
C PRO A 333 11.51 -31.43 13.36
N LYS A 334 11.20 -32.65 12.88
CA LYS A 334 12.06 -33.81 13.11
C LYS A 334 13.42 -33.47 12.52
N LYS A 335 14.45 -33.47 13.36
CA LYS A 335 15.84 -33.25 12.96
C LYS A 335 16.31 -34.31 11.97
#